data_AF-A0A9W7BRX6-F1
#
_entry.id   AF-A0A9W7BRX6-F1
#
_cell.length_a   1.000
_cell.length_b   1.000
_cell.length_c   1.000
_cell.angle_alpha   90.00
_cell.angle_beta   90.00
_cell.angle_gamma   90.00
#
_symmetry.space_group_name_H-M   'P 1'
#
loop_
_entity.id
_entity.type
_entity.pdbx_description
1 polymer ?
#
loop_
_entity_poly.entity_id
_entity_poly.type
_entity_poly.pdbx_seq_one_letter_code
_entity_poly.pdbx_strand_id
1 'polypeptide(L)'
;MVYSTISCWSLILAMIILLSSDSATGFSSTSLRFKQQRSFLDASAEDRLESVKAGALGALVGGVCSTPFNYLLASVTHAPNVLGQWEFDTDMCSLEAALFAIVYRYVVREKDTENPMLQQGVSGAFVIVRTLPKVTVPSYCSAIPLECKYFYVLDNDTILVLLGAGVASVATFLPVWLALEWVMNEKGWIERFESFKEE
;
A
#
# COMPACT_ATOMS: atom_id res chain seq x y z
N MET A 1 -15.45 -10.29 19.57
CA MET A 1 -15.06 -9.19 18.65
C MET A 1 -13.61 -9.23 18.18
N VAL A 2 -12.72 -10.03 18.77
CA VAL A 2 -11.31 -10.22 18.30
C VAL A 2 -11.20 -11.26 17.17
N TYR A 3 -12.21 -12.13 17.00
CA TYR A 3 -12.15 -13.27 16.07
C TYR A 3 -12.31 -12.91 14.58
N SER A 4 -12.97 -11.80 14.22
CA SER A 4 -13.16 -11.41 12.80
C SER A 4 -11.91 -10.72 12.22
N THR A 5 -11.29 -9.82 12.98
CA THR A 5 -10.02 -9.18 12.60
C THR A 5 -8.87 -10.17 12.50
N ILE A 6 -8.86 -11.20 13.37
CA ILE A 6 -7.95 -12.34 13.22
C ILE A 6 -8.20 -13.06 11.90
N SER A 7 -9.43 -13.15 11.39
CA SER A 7 -9.71 -13.94 10.19
C SER A 7 -9.18 -13.28 8.92
N CYS A 8 -9.32 -11.96 8.74
CA CYS A 8 -8.77 -11.26 7.57
C CYS A 8 -7.24 -11.15 7.64
N TRP A 9 -6.68 -10.85 8.83
CA TRP A 9 -5.23 -10.88 9.02
C TRP A 9 -4.64 -12.29 8.91
N SER A 10 -5.37 -13.33 9.32
CA SER A 10 -4.93 -14.72 9.14
C SER A 10 -5.03 -15.15 7.69
N LEU A 11 -5.94 -14.59 6.89
CA LEU A 11 -5.98 -14.83 5.45
C LEU A 11 -4.86 -14.09 4.70
N ILE A 12 -4.54 -12.85 5.09
CA ILE A 12 -3.38 -12.12 4.56
C ILE A 12 -2.08 -12.83 4.97
N LEU A 13 -1.95 -13.22 6.23
CA LEU A 13 -0.79 -13.93 6.76
C LEU A 13 -0.71 -15.36 6.23
N ALA A 14 -1.83 -16.06 6.00
CA ALA A 14 -1.87 -17.36 5.32
C ALA A 14 -1.57 -17.23 3.82
N MET A 15 -2.00 -16.17 3.14
CA MET A 15 -1.65 -15.92 1.73
C MET A 15 -0.16 -15.61 1.60
N ILE A 16 0.42 -14.85 2.54
CA ILE A 16 1.87 -14.59 2.63
C ILE A 16 2.66 -15.87 2.96
N ILE A 17 2.18 -16.72 3.88
CA ILE A 17 2.82 -18.01 4.22
C ILE A 17 2.68 -19.03 3.08
N LEU A 18 1.54 -19.08 2.38
CA LEU A 18 1.32 -19.96 1.23
C LEU A 18 2.18 -19.53 0.03
N LEU A 19 2.33 -18.22 -0.21
CA LEU A 19 3.25 -17.69 -1.23
C LEU A 19 4.73 -17.90 -0.85
N SER A 20 5.05 -18.05 0.43
CA SER A 20 6.39 -18.41 0.91
C SER A 20 6.70 -19.91 0.85
N SER A 21 5.68 -20.80 0.77
CA SER A 21 5.89 -22.26 0.79
C SER A 21 6.08 -22.89 -0.60
N ASP A 22 5.62 -22.26 -1.68
CA ASP A 22 5.65 -22.87 -3.01
C ASP A 22 7.02 -22.81 -3.74
N SER A 23 8.05 -22.20 -3.16
CA SER A 23 9.38 -22.13 -3.79
C SER A 23 10.32 -23.31 -3.49
N ALA A 24 9.86 -24.36 -2.80
CA ALA A 24 10.72 -25.48 -2.36
C ALA A 24 10.68 -26.76 -3.23
N THR A 25 10.00 -26.78 -4.39
CA THR A 25 10.05 -27.98 -5.27
C THR A 25 11.09 -27.82 -6.37
N GLY A 26 12.26 -28.40 -6.12
CA GLY A 26 13.40 -28.41 -7.03
C GLY A 26 13.13 -29.10 -8.37
N PHE A 27 13.74 -28.58 -9.43
CA PHE A 27 13.76 -29.19 -10.75
C PHE A 27 15.21 -29.39 -11.25
N SER A 28 15.61 -30.66 -11.22
CA SER A 28 16.94 -31.17 -11.59
C SER A 28 17.21 -31.09 -13.09
N SER A 29 18.39 -30.55 -13.41
CA SER A 29 19.30 -30.83 -14.53
C SER A 29 18.76 -31.07 -15.96
N THR A 30 19.09 -30.17 -16.90
CA THR A 30 20.06 -30.45 -17.99
C THR A 30 20.34 -29.23 -18.90
N SER A 31 21.58 -29.17 -19.43
CA SER A 31 22.05 -28.39 -20.60
C SER A 31 22.59 -26.96 -20.38
N LEU A 32 23.87 -26.77 -20.71
CA LEU A 32 24.70 -25.58 -20.45
C LEU A 32 24.29 -24.28 -21.17
N ARG A 33 23.44 -24.31 -22.20
CA ARG A 33 22.82 -23.07 -22.76
C ARG A 33 21.69 -22.53 -21.89
N PHE A 34 21.11 -23.36 -21.03
CA PHE A 34 20.14 -22.91 -20.05
C PHE A 34 20.78 -22.13 -18.91
N LYS A 35 22.10 -22.23 -18.63
CA LYS A 35 22.68 -21.51 -17.48
C LYS A 35 22.53 -19.99 -17.58
N GLN A 36 22.67 -19.41 -18.77
CA GLN A 36 22.59 -17.96 -18.95
C GLN A 36 21.15 -17.45 -18.99
N GLN A 37 20.23 -18.23 -19.55
CA GLN A 37 18.80 -17.88 -19.55
C GLN A 37 18.15 -18.19 -18.21
N ARG A 38 18.67 -19.19 -17.48
CA ARG A 38 18.29 -19.53 -16.11
C ARG A 38 18.82 -18.47 -15.14
N SER A 39 20.05 -17.95 -15.27
CA SER A 39 20.48 -16.83 -14.41
C SER A 39 19.64 -15.56 -14.61
N PHE A 40 19.14 -15.30 -15.81
CA PHE A 40 18.21 -14.19 -16.07
C PHE A 40 16.80 -14.45 -15.52
N LEU A 41 16.31 -15.70 -15.62
CA LEU A 41 15.02 -16.11 -15.04
C LEU A 41 15.07 -16.18 -13.51
N ASP A 42 16.20 -16.62 -12.95
CA ASP A 42 16.46 -16.71 -11.51
C ASP A 42 16.57 -15.29 -10.94
N ALA A 43 17.30 -14.38 -11.60
CA ALA A 43 17.31 -12.95 -11.24
C ALA A 43 15.89 -12.33 -11.28
N SER A 44 15.11 -12.65 -12.32
CA SER A 44 13.71 -12.20 -12.40
C SER A 44 12.81 -12.81 -11.31
N ALA A 45 13.09 -14.05 -10.86
CA ALA A 45 12.33 -14.71 -9.80
C ALA A 45 12.69 -14.16 -8.41
N GLU A 46 13.97 -13.90 -8.16
CA GLU A 46 14.47 -13.24 -6.95
C GLU A 46 13.86 -11.84 -6.83
N ASP A 47 13.88 -11.06 -7.90
CA ASP A 47 13.26 -9.73 -7.95
C ASP A 47 11.76 -9.76 -7.63
N ARG A 48 11.05 -10.78 -8.11
CA ARG A 48 9.63 -10.97 -7.82
C ARG A 48 9.41 -11.31 -6.35
N LEU A 49 10.24 -12.19 -5.79
CA LEU A 49 10.17 -12.59 -4.39
C LEU A 49 10.40 -11.38 -3.48
N GLU A 50 11.35 -10.53 -3.80
CA GLU A 50 11.63 -9.31 -3.05
C GLU A 50 10.48 -8.30 -3.12
N SER A 51 9.83 -8.15 -4.28
CA SER A 51 8.62 -7.34 -4.41
C SER A 51 7.46 -7.92 -3.57
N VAL A 52 7.31 -9.25 -3.50
CA VAL A 52 6.29 -9.90 -2.66
C VAL A 52 6.57 -9.64 -1.18
N LYS A 53 7.82 -9.72 -0.73
CA LYS A 53 8.22 -9.39 0.66
C LYS A 53 7.91 -7.93 0.99
N ALA A 54 8.24 -7.00 0.09
CA ALA A 54 7.95 -5.58 0.25
C ALA A 54 6.44 -5.33 0.35
N GLY A 55 5.66 -5.93 -0.56
CA GLY A 55 4.20 -5.86 -0.54
C GLY A 55 3.59 -6.43 0.74
N ALA A 56 4.07 -7.58 1.21
CA ALA A 56 3.63 -8.20 2.45
C ALA A 56 3.90 -7.31 3.67
N LEU A 57 5.08 -6.69 3.74
CA LEU A 57 5.43 -5.75 4.80
C LEU A 57 4.54 -4.51 4.76
N GLY A 58 4.31 -3.95 3.56
CA GLY A 58 3.40 -2.84 3.35
C GLY A 58 1.97 -3.15 3.79
N ALA A 59 1.45 -4.32 3.41
CA ALA A 59 0.12 -4.79 3.79
C ALA A 59 -0.06 -4.86 5.31
N LEU A 60 0.91 -5.47 6.00
CA LEU A 60 0.87 -5.64 7.44
C LEU A 60 0.96 -4.29 8.15
N VAL A 61 2.00 -3.51 7.88
CA VAL A 61 2.23 -2.22 8.55
C VAL A 61 1.08 -1.25 8.26
N GLY A 62 0.66 -1.13 7.00
CA GLY A 62 -0.46 -0.28 6.60
C GLY A 62 -1.78 -0.72 7.22
N GLY A 63 -2.04 -2.02 7.28
CA GLY A 63 -3.21 -2.59 7.98
C GLY A 63 -3.22 -2.22 9.46
N VAL A 64 -2.14 -2.51 10.19
CA VAL A 64 -2.03 -2.21 11.65
C VAL A 64 -2.24 -0.73 11.91
N CYS A 65 -1.53 0.12 11.16
CA CYS A 65 -1.54 1.55 11.38
C CYS A 65 -2.85 2.21 10.95
N SER A 66 -3.53 1.69 9.92
CA SER A 66 -4.82 2.22 9.44
C SER A 66 -5.98 1.97 10.39
N THR A 67 -5.94 0.84 11.10
CA THR A 67 -7.06 0.28 11.86
C THR A 67 -7.71 1.28 12.84
N PRO A 68 -6.95 1.97 13.73
CA PRO A 68 -7.55 2.90 14.69
C PRO A 68 -8.09 4.18 14.02
N PHE A 69 -7.46 4.66 12.95
CA PHE A 69 -7.87 5.90 12.27
C PHE A 69 -9.13 5.70 11.43
N ASN A 70 -9.24 4.57 10.73
CA ASN A 70 -10.45 4.22 9.99
C ASN A 70 -11.63 4.01 10.94
N TYR A 71 -11.41 3.44 12.13
CA TYR A 71 -12.47 3.26 13.13
C TYR A 71 -12.98 4.61 13.63
N LEU A 72 -12.04 5.50 13.97
CA LEU A 72 -12.38 6.86 14.41
C LEU A 72 -13.15 7.61 13.31
N LEU A 73 -12.67 7.56 12.07
CA LEU A 73 -13.32 8.21 10.93
C LEU A 73 -14.75 7.69 10.72
N ALA A 74 -14.96 6.37 10.72
CA ALA A 74 -16.27 5.77 10.57
C ALA A 74 -17.23 6.13 11.72
N SER A 75 -16.71 6.33 12.95
CA SER A 75 -17.50 6.74 14.10
C SER A 75 -17.95 8.21 14.03
N VAL A 76 -17.08 9.09 13.51
CA VAL A 76 -17.34 10.54 13.40
C VAL A 76 -18.28 10.85 12.24
N THR A 77 -18.21 10.08 11.15
CA THR A 77 -19.05 10.31 9.95
C THR A 77 -20.43 9.65 10.04
N HIS A 78 -20.77 9.00 11.16
CA HIS A 78 -22.05 8.31 11.37
C HIS A 78 -22.45 7.40 10.21
N ALA A 79 -21.51 6.59 9.71
CA ALA A 79 -21.77 5.66 8.63
C ALA A 79 -22.93 4.69 8.99
N PRO A 80 -23.84 4.37 8.05
CA PRO A 80 -25.01 3.53 8.31
C PRO A 80 -24.65 2.12 8.79
N ASN A 81 -23.42 1.66 8.55
CA ASN A 81 -22.85 0.42 9.07
C ASN A 81 -21.38 0.64 9.51
N VAL A 82 -21.16 1.31 10.64
CA VAL A 82 -19.80 1.68 11.14
C VAL A 82 -18.82 0.50 11.14
N LEU A 83 -19.25 -0.68 11.62
CA LEU A 83 -18.40 -1.87 11.68
C LEU A 83 -18.02 -2.43 10.30
N GLY A 84 -19.01 -2.58 9.41
CA GLY A 84 -18.76 -3.11 8.06
C GLY A 84 -17.95 -2.13 7.20
N GLN A 85 -18.21 -0.84 7.34
CA GLN A 85 -17.44 0.20 6.66
C GLN A 85 -15.99 0.23 7.14
N TRP A 86 -15.77 0.11 8.45
CA TRP A 86 -14.43 0.10 9.04
C TRP A 86 -13.59 -1.11 8.57
N GLU A 87 -14.18 -2.31 8.56
CA GLU A 87 -13.51 -3.53 8.10
C GLU A 87 -13.12 -3.38 6.63
N PHE A 88 -14.06 -2.97 5.79
CA PHE A 88 -13.82 -2.72 4.37
C PHE A 88 -12.73 -1.67 4.12
N ASP A 89 -12.78 -0.53 4.82
CA ASP A 89 -11.79 0.54 4.71
C ASP A 89 -10.39 0.09 5.15
N THR A 90 -10.31 -0.80 6.14
CA THR A 90 -9.04 -1.33 6.68
C THR A 90 -8.42 -2.37 5.76
N ASP A 91 -9.23 -3.24 5.16
CA ASP A 91 -8.77 -4.23 4.18
C ASP A 91 -8.27 -3.56 2.90
N MET A 92 -9.02 -2.56 2.39
CA MET A 92 -8.59 -1.76 1.23
C MET A 92 -7.32 -0.97 1.54
N CYS A 93 -7.19 -0.44 2.77
CA CYS A 93 -5.96 0.20 3.26
C CYS A 93 -4.74 -0.73 3.19
N SER A 94 -4.91 -1.98 3.62
CA SER A 94 -3.83 -2.97 3.61
C SER A 94 -3.39 -3.27 2.17
N LEU A 95 -4.34 -3.44 1.25
CA LEU A 95 -4.04 -3.66 -0.16
C LEU A 95 -3.32 -2.46 -0.81
N GLU A 96 -3.80 -1.25 -0.55
CA GLU A 96 -3.16 -0.03 -1.04
C GLU A 96 -1.74 0.16 -0.49
N ALA A 97 -1.53 -0.14 0.78
CA ALA A 97 -0.21 -0.10 1.41
C ALA A 97 0.75 -1.15 0.84
N ALA A 98 0.24 -2.34 0.47
CA ALA A 98 1.00 -3.36 -0.24
C ALA A 98 1.46 -2.87 -1.62
N LEU A 99 0.54 -2.26 -2.38
CA LEU A 99 0.84 -1.67 -3.69
C LEU A 99 1.83 -0.52 -3.58
N PHE A 100 1.67 0.35 -2.58
CA PHE A 100 2.61 1.43 -2.30
C PHE A 100 4.02 0.89 -2.04
N ALA A 101 4.17 -0.16 -1.23
CA ALA A 101 5.47 -0.75 -0.94
C ALA A 101 6.18 -1.31 -2.18
N ILE A 102 5.42 -1.98 -3.05
CA ILE A 102 5.94 -2.49 -4.33
C ILE A 102 6.38 -1.31 -5.22
N VAL A 103 5.52 -0.31 -5.40
CA VAL A 103 5.85 0.86 -6.23
C VAL A 103 7.04 1.64 -5.66
N TYR A 104 7.14 1.78 -4.35
CA TYR A 104 8.25 2.46 -3.68
C TYR A 104 9.60 1.78 -3.99
N ARG A 105 9.65 0.44 -3.98
CA ARG A 105 10.85 -0.32 -4.38
C ARG A 105 11.25 -0.08 -5.84
N TYR A 106 10.28 0.03 -6.75
CA TYR A 106 10.54 0.28 -8.16
C TYR A 106 10.98 1.70 -8.48
N VAL A 107 10.41 2.69 -7.77
CA VAL A 107 10.68 4.11 -8.02
C VAL A 107 11.94 4.57 -7.31
N VAL A 108 12.16 4.16 -6.06
CA VAL A 108 13.32 4.60 -5.26
C VAL A 108 14.45 3.57 -5.39
N ARG A 109 15.14 3.65 -6.53
CA ARG A 109 16.31 2.83 -6.85
C ARG A 109 17.51 3.24 -6.01
N GLU A 110 18.51 2.36 -5.96
CA GLU A 110 19.69 2.53 -5.12
C GLU A 110 20.43 3.86 -5.35
N LYS A 111 20.64 4.27 -6.62
CA LYS A 111 21.25 5.57 -6.96
C LYS A 111 20.38 6.79 -6.65
N ASP A 112 19.07 6.63 -6.64
CA ASP A 112 18.13 7.72 -6.41
C ASP A 112 17.80 7.92 -4.92
N THR A 113 18.41 7.11 -4.05
CA THR A 113 18.24 7.18 -2.59
C THR A 113 18.73 8.52 -2.02
N GLU A 114 19.67 9.18 -2.70
CA GLU A 114 20.18 10.50 -2.31
C GLU A 114 19.21 11.65 -2.64
N ASN A 115 18.13 11.40 -3.39
CA ASN A 115 17.15 12.42 -3.75
C ASN A 115 15.91 12.37 -2.84
N PRO A 116 15.87 13.17 -1.75
CA PRO A 116 14.74 13.17 -0.82
C PRO A 116 13.43 13.65 -1.46
N MET A 117 13.51 14.46 -2.53
CA MET A 117 12.33 14.99 -3.21
C MET A 117 11.55 13.90 -3.96
N LEU A 118 12.25 12.88 -4.47
CA LEU A 118 11.62 11.74 -5.14
C LEU A 118 10.84 10.87 -4.14
N GLN A 119 11.44 10.56 -2.99
CA GLN A 119 10.84 9.74 -1.94
C GLN A 119 9.57 10.38 -1.35
N GLN A 120 9.65 11.69 -1.06
CA GLN A 120 8.51 12.46 -0.56
C GLN A 120 7.42 12.63 -1.62
N GLY A 121 7.79 12.78 -2.89
CA GLY A 121 6.84 12.86 -4.00
C GLY A 121 6.00 11.60 -4.16
N VAL A 122 6.61 10.42 -4.08
CA VAL A 122 5.90 9.13 -4.20
C VAL A 122 4.93 8.93 -3.04
N SER A 123 5.38 9.12 -1.80
CA SER A 123 4.50 8.99 -0.62
C SER A 123 3.37 10.02 -0.62
N GLY A 124 3.65 11.27 -0.97
CA GLY A 124 2.65 12.33 -1.09
C GLY A 124 1.59 12.03 -2.16
N ALA A 125 1.99 11.51 -3.31
CA ALA A 125 1.07 11.14 -4.38
C ALA A 125 0.06 10.07 -3.94
N PHE A 126 0.51 9.02 -3.24
CA PHE A 126 -0.38 7.97 -2.74
C PHE A 126 -1.37 8.50 -1.68
N VAL A 127 -0.91 9.39 -0.80
CA VAL A 127 -1.80 10.08 0.16
C VAL A 127 -2.88 10.87 -0.58
N ILE A 128 -2.51 11.65 -1.59
CA ILE A 128 -3.48 12.46 -2.37
C ILE A 128 -4.48 11.57 -3.11
N VAL A 129 -4.01 10.53 -3.80
CA VAL A 129 -4.86 9.63 -4.57
C VAL A 129 -5.84 8.85 -3.69
N ARG A 130 -5.46 8.52 -2.44
CA ARG A 130 -6.36 7.90 -1.47
C ARG A 130 -7.40 8.87 -0.89
N THR A 131 -7.03 10.12 -0.70
CA THR A 131 -7.86 11.11 0.02
C THR A 131 -8.95 11.72 -0.86
N LEU A 132 -8.63 12.05 -2.12
CA LEU A 132 -9.57 12.64 -3.06
C LEU A 132 -10.87 11.84 -3.28
N PRO A 133 -10.86 10.51 -3.48
CA PRO A 133 -12.09 9.74 -3.71
C PRO A 133 -12.94 9.59 -2.45
N LYS A 134 -12.42 9.90 -1.26
CA LYS A 134 -13.21 9.88 -0.01
C LYS A 134 -14.08 11.12 0.19
N VAL A 135 -14.01 12.10 -0.71
CA VAL A 135 -14.88 13.27 -0.67
C VAL A 135 -16.32 12.85 -1.02
N THR A 136 -17.18 12.85 -0.02
CA THR A 136 -18.62 12.62 -0.21
C THR A 136 -19.29 13.92 -0.66
N VAL A 137 -19.98 13.88 -1.80
CA VAL A 137 -20.73 15.03 -2.31
C VAL A 137 -21.97 15.26 -1.42
N PRO A 138 -22.27 16.51 -1.03
CA PRO A 138 -23.41 16.81 -0.17
C PRO A 138 -24.75 16.57 -0.89
N SER A 139 -25.79 16.27 -0.10
CA SER A 139 -27.11 15.83 -0.59
C SER A 139 -27.90 16.85 -1.41
N TYR A 140 -27.41 18.09 -1.52
CA TYR A 140 -28.02 19.15 -2.33
C TYR A 140 -27.46 19.22 -3.76
N CYS A 141 -26.51 18.36 -4.13
CA CYS A 141 -25.99 18.24 -5.49
C CYS A 141 -26.63 17.07 -6.23
N SER A 142 -27.00 17.28 -7.50
CA SER A 142 -27.44 16.22 -8.41
C SER A 142 -26.23 15.52 -9.05
N ALA A 143 -26.33 14.22 -9.31
CA ALA A 143 -25.23 13.45 -9.90
C ALA A 143 -25.11 13.60 -11.43
N ILE A 144 -26.15 14.07 -12.14
CA ILE A 144 -26.17 14.09 -13.61
C ILE A 144 -27.06 15.24 -14.15
N PRO A 145 -26.49 16.31 -14.75
CA PRO A 145 -25.12 16.81 -14.58
C PRO A 145 -24.85 17.23 -13.12
N LEU A 146 -23.58 17.46 -12.74
CA LEU A 146 -23.20 17.90 -11.39
C LEU A 146 -23.69 19.32 -11.12
N GLU A 147 -24.97 19.44 -10.80
CA GLU A 147 -25.64 20.70 -10.46
C GLU A 147 -25.70 20.82 -8.94
N CYS A 148 -24.83 21.68 -8.41
CA CYS A 148 -24.89 22.12 -7.04
C CYS A 148 -25.55 23.50 -7.01
N LYS A 149 -26.51 23.69 -6.09
CA LYS A 149 -27.21 24.97 -5.88
C LYS A 149 -26.24 26.12 -5.52
N TYR A 150 -25.07 25.79 -5.00
CA TYR A 150 -23.99 26.72 -4.64
C TYR A 150 -22.69 26.33 -5.36
N PHE A 151 -21.86 27.32 -5.72
CA PHE A 151 -20.59 27.12 -6.44
C PHE A 151 -19.51 26.42 -5.58
N TYR A 152 -19.72 26.31 -4.27
CA TYR A 152 -18.78 25.72 -3.34
C TYR A 152 -19.02 24.21 -3.25
N VAL A 153 -18.13 23.42 -3.84
CA VAL A 153 -18.11 21.94 -3.71
C VAL A 153 -17.60 21.52 -2.31
N LEU A 154 -16.94 22.44 -1.60
CA LEU A 154 -16.37 22.23 -0.27
C LEU A 154 -17.21 22.95 0.79
N ASP A 155 -18.15 22.21 1.37
CA ASP A 155 -18.87 22.59 2.58
C ASP A 155 -18.04 22.25 3.84
N ASN A 156 -18.34 22.85 4.99
CA ASN A 156 -17.61 22.59 6.24
C ASN A 156 -17.59 21.09 6.61
N ASP A 157 -18.68 20.38 6.34
CA ASP A 157 -18.78 18.93 6.60
C ASP A 157 -17.89 18.12 5.64
N THR A 158 -17.80 18.52 4.37
CA THR A 158 -16.92 17.86 3.39
C THR A 158 -15.44 18.12 3.68
N ILE A 159 -15.10 19.30 4.20
CA ILE A 159 -13.74 19.64 4.62
C ILE A 159 -13.33 18.75 5.80
N LEU A 160 -14.24 18.51 6.76
CA LEU A 160 -13.96 17.63 7.90
C LEU A 160 -13.69 16.18 7.46
N VAL A 161 -14.50 15.65 6.53
CA VAL A 161 -14.30 14.30 5.96
C VAL A 161 -12.99 14.24 5.18
N LEU A 162 -12.68 15.26 4.38
CA LEU A 162 -11.43 15.33 3.62
C LEU A 162 -10.21 15.37 4.53
N LEU A 163 -10.24 16.16 5.59
CA LEU A 163 -9.17 16.24 6.59
C LEU A 163 -9.02 14.91 7.35
N GLY A 164 -10.12 14.29 7.76
CA GLY A 164 -10.12 13.00 8.43
C GLY A 164 -9.55 11.88 7.55
N ALA A 165 -9.96 11.84 6.28
CA ALA A 165 -9.40 10.94 5.27
C ALA A 165 -7.91 11.24 5.01
N GLY A 166 -7.53 12.52 5.00
CA GLY A 166 -6.16 13.02 4.92
C GLY A 166 -5.27 12.44 6.00
N VAL A 167 -5.66 12.65 7.25
CA VAL A 167 -4.95 12.15 8.44
C VAL A 167 -4.86 10.63 8.41
N ALA A 168 -5.96 9.94 8.10
CA ALA A 168 -5.96 8.48 8.00
C ALA A 168 -4.97 7.99 6.92
N SER A 169 -4.88 8.68 5.78
CA SER A 169 -3.98 8.29 4.69
C SER A 169 -2.51 8.55 5.01
N VAL A 170 -2.20 9.67 5.67
CA VAL A 170 -0.83 9.93 6.16
C VAL A 170 -0.44 8.89 7.22
N ALA A 171 -1.36 8.59 8.15
CA ALA A 171 -1.13 7.59 9.18
C ALA A 171 -0.90 6.17 8.63
N THR A 172 -1.32 5.88 7.40
CA THR A 172 -1.07 4.58 6.76
C THR A 172 0.21 4.53 5.96
N PHE A 173 0.48 5.53 5.13
CA PHE A 173 1.62 5.47 4.22
C PHE A 173 2.93 5.91 4.88
N LEU A 174 2.89 6.80 5.87
CA LEU A 174 4.11 7.27 6.55
C LEU A 174 4.81 6.15 7.36
N PRO A 175 4.10 5.33 8.17
CA PRO A 175 4.75 4.22 8.87
C PRO A 175 5.26 3.14 7.92
N VAL A 176 4.55 2.88 6.82
CA VAL A 176 4.99 1.93 5.80
C VAL A 176 6.28 2.41 5.14
N TRP A 177 6.35 3.69 4.79
CA TRP A 177 7.56 4.30 4.24
C TRP A 177 8.75 4.17 5.19
N LEU A 178 8.58 4.55 6.46
CA LEU A 178 9.64 4.41 7.47
C LEU A 178 10.06 2.95 7.68
N ALA A 179 9.10 2.02 7.72
CA ALA A 179 9.39 0.60 7.87
C ALA A 179 10.16 0.04 6.66
N LEU A 180 9.80 0.47 5.46
CA LEU A 180 10.49 0.11 4.22
C LEU A 180 11.92 0.63 4.20
N GLU A 181 12.14 1.90 4.56
CA GLU A 181 13.49 2.47 4.65
C GLU A 181 14.34 1.75 5.69
N TRP A 182 13.77 1.45 6.85
CA TRP A 182 14.47 0.69 7.89
C TRP A 182 14.86 -0.72 7.42
N VAL A 183 13.94 -1.44 6.77
CA VAL A 183 14.19 -2.81 6.28
C VAL A 183 15.19 -2.83 5.12
N MET A 184 15.13 -1.86 4.21
CA MET A 184 16.03 -1.78 3.06
C MET A 184 17.43 -1.27 3.44
N ASN A 185 17.53 -0.26 4.32
CA ASN A 185 18.81 0.38 4.61
C ASN A 185 19.58 -0.27 5.77
N GLU A 186 18.91 -0.63 6.88
CA GLU A 186 19.61 -1.15 8.07
C GLU A 186 19.73 -2.68 8.07
N LYS A 187 18.66 -3.37 7.65
CA LYS A 187 18.61 -4.84 7.70
C LYS A 187 19.06 -5.54 6.42
N GLY A 188 18.98 -4.87 5.26
CA GLY A 188 19.27 -5.49 3.97
C GLY A 188 18.39 -6.72 3.68
N TRP A 189 17.17 -6.76 4.23
CA TRP A 189 16.25 -7.90 4.06
C TRP A 189 15.50 -7.88 2.71
N ILE A 190 15.49 -6.72 2.06
CA ILE A 190 14.88 -6.46 0.76
C ILE A 190 15.90 -5.61 0.00
N GLU A 191 16.39 -6.08 -1.13
CA GLU A 191 17.30 -5.31 -1.97
C GLU A 191 16.54 -4.32 -2.85
N ARG A 192 17.19 -3.19 -3.15
CA ARG A 192 16.67 -2.21 -4.10
C ARG A 192 17.07 -2.64 -5.52
N PHE A 193 16.28 -2.25 -6.51
CA PHE A 193 16.66 -2.48 -7.89
C PHE A 193 17.94 -1.70 -8.24
N GLU A 194 18.92 -2.42 -8.77
CA GLU A 194 20.13 -1.84 -9.33
C GLU A 194 19.77 -1.04 -10.60
N SER A 195 20.22 0.21 -10.69
CA SER A 195 20.01 1.00 -11.91
C SER A 195 20.88 0.43 -13.03
N PHE A 196 20.34 0.22 -14.24
CA PHE A 196 21.17 -0.04 -15.42
C PHE A 196 22.21 1.07 -15.55
N LYS A 197 23.49 0.71 -15.62
CA LYS A 197 24.55 1.62 -16.06
C LYS A 197 24.26 1.94 -17.53
N GLU A 198 23.90 3.18 -17.81
CA GLU A 198 24.07 3.72 -19.16
C GLU A 198 25.59 3.83 -19.37
N GLU A 199 26.12 2.95 -20.22
CA GLU A 199 27.47 3.05 -20.79
C GLU A 199 27.50 4.07 -21.93
#